data_AF-A0AAD2U4T3-F1
#
_entry.id   AF-A0AAD2U4T3-F1
#
_cell.length_a   1.000
_cell.length_b   1.000
_cell.length_c   1.000
_cell.angle_alpha   90.00
_cell.angle_beta   90.00
_cell.angle_gamma   90.00
#
_symmetry.space_group_name_H-M   'P 1'
#
loop_
_entity.id
_entity.type
_entity.pdbx_description
1 polymer ?
#
loop_
_entity_poly.entity_id
_entity_poly.type
_entity_poly.pdbx_seq_one_letter_code
_entity_poly.pdbx_strand_id
1 'polypeptide(L)' 'MQKPVKRGDAWRITVRYLGKHYTATRDTASECEQWAAKKLLELQS' A
#
# COMPACT_ATOMS: atom_id res chain seq x y z
N MET A 1 8.57 -3.50 -5.30
CA MET A 1 7.25 -3.29 -4.66
C MET A 1 7.47 -3.11 -3.17
N GLN A 2 6.93 -2.06 -2.54
CA GLN A 2 7.11 -1.85 -1.10
C GLN A 2 6.31 -2.90 -0.32
N LYS A 3 6.93 -3.51 0.69
CA LYS A 3 6.27 -4.54 1.50
C LYS A 3 5.40 -3.90 2.58
N PRO A 4 4.21 -4.47 2.89
CA PRO A 4 3.46 -4.09 4.08
C PRO A 4 4.31 -4.28 5.33
N VAL A 5 4.26 -3.32 6.24
CA VAL A 5 4.95 -3.33 7.54
C VAL A 5 3.91 -3.52 8.63
N LYS A 6 4.10 -4.51 9.49
CA LYS A 6 3.23 -4.74 10.65
C LYS A 6 3.47 -3.67 11.73
N ARG A 7 2.39 -3.07 12.24
CA ARG A 7 2.34 -2.04 13.28
C ARG A 7 1.25 -2.44 14.28
N GLY A 8 1.64 -3.17 15.33
CA GLY A 8 0.70 -3.77 16.28
C GLY A 8 -0.15 -4.83 15.58
N ASP A 9 -1.46 -4.68 15.64
CA ASP A 9 -2.43 -5.57 15.01
C ASP A 9 -2.76 -5.21 13.55
N ALA A 10 -2.26 -4.07 13.06
CA ALA A 10 -2.50 -3.60 11.70
C ALA A 10 -1.26 -3.72 10.81
N TRP A 11 -1.49 -3.69 9.50
CA TRP A 11 -0.48 -3.66 8.45
C TRP A 11 -0.53 -2.33 7.72
N ARG A 12 0.63 -1.75 7.44
CA ARG A 12 0.75 -0.50 6.70
C ARG A 12 1.61 -0.69 5.47
N ILE A 13 1.12 -0.30 4.31
CA ILE A 13 1.92 -0.21 3.08
C ILE A 13 2.08 1.25 2.65
N THR A 14 3.24 1.54 2.08
CA THR A 14 3.51 2.80 1.40
C THR A 14 3.69 2.48 -0.08
N VAL A 15 3.25 3.37 -0.95
CA VAL A 15 3.40 3.30 -2.40
C VAL A 15 3.95 4.64 -2.86
N ARG A 16 4.99 4.59 -3.69
CA ARG A 16 5.58 5.79 -4.28
C ARG A 16 5.21 5.85 -5.75
N TYR A 17 4.63 6.96 -6.17
CA TYR A 17 4.26 7.19 -7.56
C TYR A 17 4.41 8.66 -7.93
N LEU A 18 5.16 8.95 -9.01
CA LEU A 18 5.44 10.31 -9.51
C LEU A 18 5.87 11.30 -8.42
N GLY A 19 6.76 10.87 -7.51
CA GLY A 19 7.25 11.70 -6.40
C GLY A 19 6.26 11.89 -5.25
N LYS A 20 5.04 11.37 -5.35
CA LYS A 20 4.05 11.36 -4.26
C LYS A 20 4.09 10.05 -3.49
N HIS A 21 3.84 10.13 -2.20
CA HIS A 21 3.75 8.99 -1.30
C HIS A 21 2.28 8.77 -0.91
N TYR A 22 1.79 7.56 -1.16
CA TYR A 22 0.46 7.11 -0.76
C TYR A 22 0.60 6.01 0.28
N THR A 23 -0.11 6.12 1.39
CA THR A 23 -0.03 5.13 2.46
C THR A 23 -1.41 4.60 2.80
N ALA A 24 -1.50 3.30 3.04
CA ALA A 24 -2.71 2.67 3.56
C ALA A 24 -2.38 1.78 4.74
N THR A 25 -3.30 1.74 5.69
CA THR A 25 -3.29 0.81 6.82
C THR A 25 -4.49 -0.12 6.67
N ARG A 26 -4.30 -1.43 6.80
CA ARG A 26 -5.30 -2.50 6.70
C ARG A 26 -5.05 -3.58 7.75
N ASP A 27 -6.00 -4.48 7.94
CA ASP A 27 -5.92 -5.51 8.97
C ASP A 27 -5.00 -6.67 8.55
N THR A 28 -4.81 -6.88 7.24
CA THR A 28 -3.94 -7.93 6.71
C THR A 28 -2.87 -7.42 5.75
N ALA A 29 -1.78 -8.18 5.65
CA ALA A 29 -0.73 -7.93 4.66
C ALA A 29 -1.25 -8.02 3.22
N SER A 30 -2.11 -9.01 2.94
CA SER A 30 -2.67 -9.24 1.61
C SER A 30 -3.54 -8.06 1.15
N GLU A 31 -4.37 -7.49 2.02
CA GLU A 31 -5.17 -6.31 1.69
C GLU A 31 -4.31 -5.09 1.39
N CYS A 32 -3.19 -4.93 2.12
CA CYS A 32 -2.22 -3.89 1.82
C CYS A 32 -1.63 -4.06 0.42
N GLU A 33 -1.21 -5.27 0.05
CA GLU A 33 -0.66 -5.57 -1.28
C GLU A 33 -1.69 -5.35 -2.39
N GLN A 34 -2.91 -5.83 -2.20
CA GLN A 34 -4.02 -5.62 -3.13
C GLN A 34 -4.34 -4.14 -3.30
N TRP A 35 -4.39 -3.38 -2.20
CA TRP A 35 -4.58 -1.94 -2.26
C TRP A 35 -3.45 -1.25 -3.00
N ALA A 36 -2.19 -1.64 -2.77
CA ALA A 36 -1.04 -1.04 -3.44
C ALA A 36 -1.06 -1.31 -4.95
N ALA A 37 -1.38 -2.55 -5.36
CA ALA A 37 -1.53 -2.91 -6.77
C ALA A 37 -2.67 -2.11 -7.43
N LYS A 38 -3.85 -2.08 -6.79
CA LYS A 38 -4.99 -1.29 -7.27
C LYS A 38 -4.65 0.19 -7.39
N LYS A 39 -3.94 0.75 -6.39
CA LYS A 39 -3.60 2.17 -6.37
C LYS A 39 -2.60 2.56 -7.44
N LEU A 40 -1.64 1.68 -7.74
CA LEU A 40 -0.73 1.88 -8.87
C LEU A 40 -1.47 1.89 -10.19
N LEU A 41 -2.41 0.95 -10.40
CA LEU A 41 -3.24 0.91 -11.60
C LEU A 41 -4.10 2.18 -11.74
N GLU A 42 -4.74 2.63 -10.66
CA GLU A 42 -5.52 3.88 -10.63
C GLU A 42 -4.69 5.12 -10.97
N LEU A 43 -3.41 5.12 -10.62
CA LEU A 43 -2.51 6.26 -10.82
C LEU A 43 -1.81 6.25 -12.19
N GLN A 44 -1.73 5.08 -12.83
CA GLN A 44 -1.21 4.92 -14.19
C GLN A 44 -2.25 5.22 -15.28
N SER A 45 -3.53 5.22 -14.91
CA SER A 45 -4.64 5.68 -15.77
C SER A 45 -4.79 7.20 -15.75
#